data_AF-A0A7M3MAM1-F1
#
_entry.id   AF-A0A7M3MAM1-F1
#
_cell.length_a   1.000
_cell.length_b   1.000
_cell.length_c   1.000
_cell.angle_alpha   90.00
_cell.angle_beta   90.00
_cell.angle_gamma   90.00
#
_symmetry.space_group_name_H-M   'P 1'
#
loop_
_entity.id
_entity.type
_entity.pdbx_description
1 polymer ?
#
loop_
_entity_poly.entity_id
_entity_poly.type
_entity_poly.pdbx_seq_one_letter_code
_entity_poly.pdbx_strand_id
1 'polypeptide(L)' 'MYVVHPSLSSLLNSLPPIVARSDIEKHLGGIISRGYLENLDSEGKGPRRIRVGKRVGYLREDLVEWLEKRSRIES' A
#
# COMPACT_ATOMS: atom_id res chain seq x y z
N MET A 1 18.78 -5.51 -17.05
CA MET A 1 17.38 -5.20 -17.43
C MET A 1 16.89 -4.15 -16.45
N TYR A 2 16.58 -2.94 -16.91
CA TYR A 2 16.07 -1.87 -16.02
C TYR A 2 14.60 -2.14 -15.75
N VAL A 3 14.20 -2.20 -14.47
CA VAL A 3 12.79 -2.31 -14.07
C VAL A 3 12.23 -0.89 -14.04
N VAL A 4 11.21 -0.63 -14.87
CA VAL A 4 10.48 0.65 -14.85
C VAL A 4 9.35 0.53 -13.83
N HIS A 5 9.46 1.31 -12.76
CA HIS A 5 8.40 1.44 -11.77
C HIS A 5 7.38 2.49 -12.26
N PRO A 6 6.07 2.21 -12.21
CA PRO A 6 5.06 3.20 -12.55
C PRO A 6 5.04 4.32 -11.52
N SER A 7 4.81 5.55 -11.97
CA SER A 7 4.44 6.64 -11.07
C SER A 7 2.97 6.49 -10.69
N LEU A 8 2.69 6.37 -9.39
CA LEU A 8 1.36 6.22 -8.83
C LEU A 8 0.91 7.50 -8.12
N SER A 9 1.50 8.65 -8.45
CA SER A 9 1.25 9.93 -7.79
C SER A 9 -0.23 10.36 -7.81
N SER A 10 -1.02 9.92 -8.79
CA SER A 10 -2.47 10.16 -8.80
C SER A 10 -3.20 9.56 -7.59
N LEU A 11 -2.69 8.48 -7.00
CA LEU A 11 -3.25 7.89 -5.77
C LEU A 11 -3.12 8.84 -4.57
N LEU A 12 -2.13 9.73 -4.57
CA LEU A 12 -2.00 10.74 -3.52
C LEU A 12 -3.21 11.69 -3.51
N ASN A 13 -3.87 11.91 -4.64
CA ASN A 13 -5.05 12.79 -4.70
C ASN A 13 -6.36 12.09 -4.35
N SER A 14 -6.46 10.77 -4.54
CA SER A 14 -7.71 10.02 -4.38
C SER A 14 -7.81 9.24 -3.06
N LEU A 15 -6.69 8.81 -2.50
CA LEU A 15 -6.68 8.06 -1.24
C LEU A 15 -6.89 8.98 -0.04
N PRO A 16 -7.57 8.51 1.02
CA PRO A 16 -7.62 9.24 2.28
C PRO A 16 -6.21 9.35 2.90
N PRO A 17 -5.95 10.36 3.75
CA PRO A 17 -4.63 10.54 4.38
C PRO A 17 -4.14 9.32 5.17
N ILE A 18 -5.07 8.55 5.71
CA ILE A 18 -4.82 7.27 6.37
C ILE A 18 -5.70 6.23 5.71
N VAL A 19 -5.08 5.14 5.26
CA VAL A 19 -5.78 3.97 4.72
C VAL A 19 -5.75 2.86 5.77
N ALA A 20 -6.92 2.47 6.27
CA ALA A 20 -7.01 1.34 7.19
C ALA A 20 -6.70 0.03 6.45
N ARG A 21 -5.95 -0.87 7.08
CA ARG A 21 -5.63 -2.18 6.49
C ARG A 21 -6.90 -3.01 6.22
N SER A 22 -7.96 -2.80 7.01
CA SER A 22 -9.27 -3.42 6.80
C SER A 22 -9.95 -3.01 5.49
N ASP A 23 -9.68 -1.80 4.99
CA ASP A 23 -10.36 -1.20 3.85
C ASP A 23 -9.45 -1.12 2.60
N ILE A 24 -8.24 -1.68 2.69
CA ILE A 24 -7.22 -1.58 1.65
C ILE A 24 -7.70 -2.13 0.29
N GLU A 25 -8.42 -3.26 0.32
CA GLU A 25 -8.95 -3.90 -0.87
C GLU A 25 -9.91 -2.99 -1.63
N LYS A 26 -10.76 -2.27 -0.89
CA LYS A 26 -11.70 -1.31 -1.45
C LYS A 26 -10.97 -0.11 -2.06
N HIS A 27 -9.96 0.42 -1.37
CA HIS A 27 -9.23 1.60 -1.81
C HIS A 27 -8.34 1.36 -3.03
N LEU A 28 -7.80 0.15 -3.18
CA LEU A 28 -6.87 -0.19 -4.27
C LEU A 28 -7.53 -1.02 -5.38
N GLY A 29 -8.85 -1.19 -5.37
CA GLY A 29 -9.56 -1.95 -6.40
C GLY A 29 -9.23 -3.45 -6.41
N GLY A 30 -8.89 -4.01 -5.25
CA GLY A 30 -8.66 -5.45 -5.07
C GLY A 30 -7.28 -5.96 -5.50
N ILE A 31 -6.37 -5.09 -5.96
CA ILE A 31 -5.01 -5.51 -6.40
C ILE A 31 -4.17 -6.10 -5.25
N ILE A 32 -4.48 -5.75 -4.01
CA ILE A 32 -3.79 -6.21 -2.81
C ILE A 32 -4.84 -6.56 -1.76
N SER A 33 -4.75 -7.78 -1.24
CA SER A 33 -5.60 -8.25 -0.15
C SER A 33 -5.09 -7.82 1.22
N ARG A 34 -6.02 -7.71 2.17
CA ARG A 34 -5.72 -7.47 3.58
C ARG A 34 -4.80 -8.54 4.14
N GLY A 35 -5.08 -9.82 3.87
CA GLY A 35 -4.30 -10.95 4.38
C GLY A 35 -2.85 -10.93 3.86
N TYR A 36 -2.64 -10.51 2.62
CA TYR A 36 -1.30 -10.34 2.06
C TYR A 36 -0.50 -9.27 2.82
N LEU A 37 -1.12 -8.13 3.11
CA LEU A 37 -0.48 -7.08 3.92
C LEU A 37 -0.28 -7.49 5.37
N GLU A 38 -1.15 -8.31 5.96
CA GLU A 38 -0.97 -8.87 7.31
C GLU A 38 0.32 -9.70 7.41
N ASN A 39 0.59 -10.53 6.41
CA ASN A 39 1.81 -11.31 6.34
C ASN A 39 3.05 -10.41 6.15
N LEU A 40 2.98 -9.47 5.20
CA LEU A 40 4.09 -8.53 4.95
C LEU A 40 4.39 -7.63 6.15
N ASP A 41 3.37 -7.17 6.87
CA ASP A 41 3.53 -6.42 8.11
C ASP A 41 4.29 -7.27 9.15
N SER A 42 3.93 -8.54 9.27
CA SER A 42 4.55 -9.47 10.22
C SER A 42 6.02 -9.75 9.86
N GLU A 43 6.33 -9.78 8.57
CA GLU A 43 7.70 -9.90 8.03
C GLU A 43 8.49 -8.58 8.03
N GLY A 44 7.87 -7.44 8.35
CA GLY A 44 8.50 -6.12 8.26
C GLY A 44 8.75 -5.64 6.82
N LYS A 45 8.10 -6.26 5.83
CA LYS A 45 8.22 -5.95 4.38
C LYS A 45 7.05 -5.13 3.84
N GLY A 46 6.04 -4.85 4.67
CA GLY A 46 4.88 -4.04 4.33
C GLY A 46 5.18 -2.54 4.31
N PRO A 47 4.19 -1.72 3.93
CA PRO A 47 4.28 -0.27 4.07
C PRO A 47 4.42 0.12 5.54
N ARG A 48 4.93 1.33 5.80
CA ARG A 48 5.08 1.82 7.18
C ARG A 48 3.70 1.89 7.84
N ARG A 49 3.53 1.10 8.89
CA ARG A 49 2.25 0.95 9.59
C ARG A 49 2.14 1.91 10.77
N ILE A 50 0.94 2.43 10.96
CA ILE A 50 0.51 3.08 12.19
C ILE A 50 -0.49 2.17 12.92
N ARG A 51 -0.50 2.25 14.25
CA ARG A 51 -1.48 1.54 15.09
C ARG A 51 -2.34 2.53 15.86
N VAL A 52 -3.65 2.32 15.80
CA VAL A 52 -4.64 3.04 16.59
C VAL A 52 -5.45 2.01 17.36
N GLY A 53 -5.09 1.80 18.62
CA GLY A 53 -5.61 0.70 19.44
C GLY A 53 -5.31 -0.67 18.81
N LYS A 54 -6.37 -1.43 18.51
CA LYS A 54 -6.28 -2.76 17.86
C LYS A 54 -6.27 -2.70 16.33
N ARG A 55 -6.39 -1.51 15.73
CA ARG A 55 -6.45 -1.33 14.27
C ARG A 55 -5.09 -0.92 13.72
N VAL A 56 -4.81 -1.38 12.50
CA VAL A 56 -3.62 -1.06 11.72
C VAL A 56 -4.04 -0.24 10.50
N GLY A 57 -3.27 0.78 10.18
CA GLY A 57 -3.42 1.56 8.95
C GLY A 57 -2.07 2.02 8.42
N TYR A 58 -2.10 2.71 7.30
CA TYR A 58 -0.93 3.22 6.60
C TYR A 58 -1.14 4.68 6.27
N LEU A 59 -0.09 5.49 6.40
CA LEU A 59 -0.12 6.83 5.81
C LEU A 59 -0.17 6.68 4.29
N ARG A 60 -0.95 7.54 3.65
CA ARG A 60 -1.14 7.53 2.20
C ARG A 60 0.19 7.58 1.45
N GLU A 61 1.08 8.47 1.88
CA GLU A 61 2.38 8.70 1.27
C GLU A 61 3.26 7.46 1.36
N ASP A 62 3.36 6.86 2.56
CA ASP A 62 4.13 5.63 2.80
C ASP A 62 3.57 4.43 2.03
N LEU A 63 2.24 4.35 1.90
CA LEU A 63 1.56 3.30 1.12
C LEU A 63 1.87 3.43 -0.36
N VAL A 64 1.76 4.63 -0.93
CA VAL A 64 2.02 4.88 -2.36
C VAL A 64 3.50 4.63 -2.68
N GLU A 65 4.42 5.14 -1.86
CA GLU A 65 5.86 4.89 -2.05
C GLU A 65 6.17 3.38 -2.04
N TRP A 66 5.55 2.64 -1.12
CA TRP A 66 5.71 1.18 -1.05
C TRP A 66 5.14 0.46 -2.28
N LEU A 67 3.99 0.91 -2.82
CA LEU A 67 3.40 0.37 -4.04
C LEU A 67 4.27 0.62 -5.27
N GLU A 68 4.80 1.83 -5.43
CA GLU A 68 5.68 2.20 -6.56
C GLU A 68 6.93 1.31 -6.59
N LYS A 69 7.59 1.13 -5.44
CA LYS A 69 8.78 0.26 -5.33
C LYS A 69 8.53 -1.20 -5.69
N ARG A 70 7.29 -1.67 -5.56
CA ARG A 70 6.94 -3.09 -5.74
C ARG A 70 6.27 -3.38 -7.09
N SER A 71 5.63 -2.38 -7.68
CA SER A 71 4.97 -2.51 -8.97
C SER A 71 5.97 -2.39 -10.12
N ARG A 72 5.65 -3.02 -11.24
CA ARG A 72 6.41 -2.95 -12.49
C ARG A 72 5.44 -2.92 -13.65
N ILE A 73 5.79 -2.21 -14.71
CA ILE A 73 5.01 -2.21 -15.95
C ILE A 73 5.51 -3.39 -16.79
N GLU A 74 4.63 -4.36 -17.04
CA GLU A 74 4.91 -5.45 -18.00
C GLU A 74 4.41 -4.99 -19.38
N SER A 75 5.25 -5.13 -20.41
CA SER A 75 4.95 -4.77 -21.81
C SER A 75 4.45 -5.95 -22.62
#